data_AF-A0A1H6DVL7-F1
#
_entry.id   AF-A0A1H6DVL7-F1
#
_cell.length_a   1.000
_cell.length_b   1.000
_cell.length_c   1.000
_cell.angle_alpha   90.00
_cell.angle_beta   90.00
_cell.angle_gamma   90.00
#
_symmetry.space_group_name_H-M   'P 1'
#
loop_
_entity.id
_entity.type
_entity.pdbx_description
1 polymer ?
#
loop_
_entity_poly.entity_id
_entity_poly.type
_entity_poly.pdbx_seq_one_letter_code
_entity_poly.pdbx_strand_id
1 'polypeptide(L)'
;MTGNETYKAVADAKRAEILADTDSPFTIEVQFLGGLSDAQKAAFKGAADRWAQVIVGDLPDMLMPGVRPIDDLRILAWGMRVDGPQGVLGAAKPLVMRPASARPSSLLPALSYMYFDVGDLDTMEANGSLRHVITHEMGHALGLGATVWQLKNLMRGFDTDNPVFTGATAIEEYRRLRGSEVAEPVPLANVGQAGSRNSHWRESVFDTELMTPRADPEPPLSRLTVAALQDLGYQVDFEAADPYVLPEEPPDADKATFTCAVDH
;
A
#
# COMPACT_ATOMS: atom_id res chain seq x y z
N MET A 1 -22.73 -1.71 -23.78
CA MET A 1 -21.76 -1.40 -22.72
C MET A 1 -21.31 -2.73 -22.14
N THR A 2 -20.20 -3.28 -22.62
CA THR A 2 -19.57 -4.44 -21.97
C THR A 2 -19.17 -3.99 -20.58
N GLY A 3 -19.72 -4.60 -19.53
CA GLY A 3 -19.41 -4.23 -18.16
C GLY A 3 -17.91 -4.34 -17.91
N ASN A 4 -17.34 -3.35 -17.23
CA ASN A 4 -15.94 -3.40 -16.82
C ASN A 4 -15.71 -4.63 -15.94
N GLU A 5 -14.68 -5.42 -16.25
CA GLU A 5 -14.29 -6.60 -15.47
C GLU A 5 -14.00 -6.19 -14.02
N THR A 6 -14.45 -7.01 -13.06
CA THR A 6 -14.24 -6.77 -11.64
C THR A 6 -13.73 -8.04 -10.98
N TYR A 7 -12.79 -7.89 -10.05
CA TYR A 7 -12.29 -8.95 -9.18
C TYR A 7 -12.56 -8.57 -7.72
N LYS A 8 -12.92 -9.53 -6.88
CA LYS A 8 -13.11 -9.33 -5.43
C LYS A 8 -12.18 -10.28 -4.68
N ALA A 9 -11.12 -9.74 -4.07
CA ALA A 9 -10.34 -10.46 -3.08
C ALA A 9 -11.11 -10.45 -1.76
N VAL A 10 -11.06 -11.57 -1.02
CA VAL A 10 -11.77 -11.75 0.25
C VAL A 10 -10.82 -12.37 1.25
N ALA A 11 -10.73 -11.78 2.44
CA ALA A 11 -9.91 -12.30 3.53
C ALA A 11 -10.40 -13.69 3.99
N ASP A 12 -9.51 -14.46 4.62
CA ASP A 12 -9.89 -15.75 5.18
C ASP A 12 -10.92 -15.58 6.32
N ALA A 13 -12.08 -16.20 6.17
CA ALA A 13 -13.20 -16.02 7.10
C ALA A 13 -12.86 -16.49 8.52
N LYS A 14 -12.03 -17.53 8.67
CA LYS A 14 -11.61 -18.01 9.99
C LYS A 14 -10.62 -17.05 10.64
N ARG A 15 -9.72 -16.44 9.88
CA ARG A 15 -8.85 -15.37 10.38
C ARG A 15 -9.67 -14.14 10.78
N ALA A 16 -10.66 -13.75 9.99
CA ALA A 16 -11.57 -12.67 10.31
C ALA A 16 -12.34 -12.92 11.61
N GLU A 17 -12.88 -14.12 11.80
CA GLU A 17 -13.56 -14.53 13.04
C GLU A 17 -12.59 -14.44 14.25
N ILE A 18 -11.40 -15.02 14.14
CA ILE A 18 -10.46 -15.15 15.27
C ILE A 18 -9.81 -13.81 15.64
N LEU A 19 -9.43 -13.00 14.65
CA LEU A 19 -8.63 -11.78 14.87
C LEU A 19 -9.47 -10.51 14.93
N ALA A 20 -10.64 -10.51 14.29
CA ALA A 20 -11.47 -9.33 14.13
C ALA A 20 -12.89 -9.47 14.71
N ASP A 21 -13.29 -10.65 15.19
CA ASP A 21 -14.62 -10.93 15.75
C ASP A 21 -15.75 -10.58 14.77
N THR A 22 -15.57 -10.97 13.50
CA THR A 22 -16.52 -10.71 12.40
C THR A 22 -16.72 -11.96 11.54
N ASP A 23 -17.94 -12.13 11.03
CA ASP A 23 -18.30 -13.11 10.00
C ASP A 23 -18.33 -12.51 8.58
N SER A 24 -18.08 -11.20 8.46
CA SER A 24 -17.85 -10.45 7.22
C SER A 24 -16.34 -10.19 7.07
N PRO A 25 -15.61 -10.96 6.26
CA PRO A 25 -14.16 -10.78 6.10
C PRO A 25 -13.85 -9.58 5.21
N PHE A 26 -12.74 -8.90 5.46
CA PHE A 26 -12.31 -7.76 4.66
C PHE A 26 -12.21 -8.08 3.15
N THR A 27 -12.57 -7.11 2.31
CA THR A 27 -12.63 -7.28 0.85
C THR A 27 -11.95 -6.14 0.09
N ILE A 28 -11.36 -6.50 -1.07
CA ILE A 28 -10.82 -5.53 -2.03
C ILE A 28 -11.47 -5.81 -3.39
N GLU A 29 -12.30 -4.88 -3.86
CA GLU A 29 -12.88 -4.92 -5.19
C GLU A 29 -11.99 -4.15 -6.18
N VAL A 30 -11.36 -4.83 -7.13
CA VAL A 30 -10.60 -4.22 -8.23
C VAL A 30 -11.47 -4.14 -9.47
N GLN A 31 -11.78 -2.93 -9.92
CA GLN A 31 -12.54 -2.67 -11.14
C GLN A 31 -11.61 -2.22 -12.26
N PHE A 32 -11.50 -3.01 -13.32
CA PHE A 32 -10.61 -2.75 -14.46
C PHE A 32 -11.27 -1.86 -15.51
N LEU A 33 -10.70 -0.68 -15.77
CA LEU A 33 -11.26 0.32 -16.68
C LEU A 33 -10.64 0.32 -18.09
N GLY A 34 -9.70 -0.60 -18.36
CA GLY A 34 -9.06 -0.78 -19.67
C GLY A 34 -7.54 -0.60 -19.64
N GLY A 35 -6.90 -0.79 -20.79
CA GLY A 35 -5.45 -0.57 -20.95
C GLY A 35 -4.53 -1.65 -20.33
N LEU A 36 -5.09 -2.77 -19.86
CA LEU A 36 -4.36 -3.87 -19.23
C LEU A 36 -4.65 -5.19 -19.96
N SER A 37 -3.61 -6.00 -20.17
CA SER A 37 -3.71 -7.39 -20.64
C SER A 37 -4.33 -8.29 -19.55
N ASP A 38 -4.80 -9.49 -19.92
CA ASP A 38 -5.34 -10.43 -18.93
C ASP A 38 -4.25 -10.94 -17.96
N ALA A 39 -2.99 -11.04 -18.41
CA ALA A 39 -1.85 -11.37 -17.56
C ALA A 39 -1.57 -10.26 -16.54
N GLN A 40 -1.59 -8.99 -16.98
CA GLN A 40 -1.42 -7.83 -16.09
C GLN A 40 -2.57 -7.76 -15.07
N LYS A 41 -3.82 -7.95 -15.51
CA LYS A 41 -4.96 -8.05 -14.58
C LYS A 41 -4.78 -9.17 -13.56
N ALA A 42 -4.22 -10.33 -13.96
CA ALA A 42 -3.93 -11.41 -13.01
C ALA A 42 -2.92 -10.99 -11.94
N ALA A 43 -1.94 -10.15 -12.27
CA ALA A 43 -1.02 -9.57 -11.28
C ALA A 43 -1.75 -8.66 -10.27
N PHE A 44 -2.72 -7.83 -10.72
CA PHE A 44 -3.60 -7.07 -9.82
C PHE A 44 -4.43 -7.95 -8.89
N LYS A 45 -5.00 -9.04 -9.42
CA LYS A 45 -5.77 -10.00 -8.61
C LYS A 45 -4.89 -10.59 -7.50
N GLY A 46 -3.70 -11.06 -7.86
CA GLY A 46 -2.75 -11.64 -6.91
C GLY A 46 -2.16 -10.65 -5.89
N ALA A 47 -2.14 -9.34 -6.20
CA ALA A 47 -1.78 -8.28 -5.25
C ALA A 47 -2.94 -7.99 -4.29
N ALA A 48 -4.18 -7.94 -4.78
CA ALA A 48 -5.37 -7.81 -3.94
C ALA A 48 -5.52 -8.98 -2.96
N ASP A 49 -5.29 -10.21 -3.43
CA ASP A 49 -5.27 -11.39 -2.58
C ASP A 49 -4.18 -11.31 -1.50
N ARG A 50 -3.00 -10.77 -1.84
CA ARG A 50 -1.90 -10.59 -0.88
C ARG A 50 -2.27 -9.64 0.25
N TRP A 51 -2.96 -8.55 -0.04
CA TRP A 51 -3.43 -7.60 0.97
C TRP A 51 -4.64 -8.14 1.76
N ALA A 52 -5.52 -8.93 1.14
CA ALA A 52 -6.63 -9.59 1.83
C ALA A 52 -6.17 -10.69 2.81
N GLN A 53 -4.94 -11.20 2.68
CA GLN A 53 -4.34 -12.04 3.72
C GLN A 53 -3.94 -11.24 4.97
N VAL A 54 -3.68 -9.94 4.81
CA VAL A 54 -3.12 -9.07 5.86
C VAL A 54 -4.21 -8.31 6.59
N ILE A 55 -5.21 -7.80 5.89
CA ILE A 55 -6.33 -7.09 6.48
C ILE A 55 -7.50 -8.05 6.51
N VAL A 56 -8.04 -8.29 7.70
CA VAL A 56 -9.02 -9.37 7.91
C VAL A 56 -10.37 -8.88 8.42
N GLY A 57 -10.40 -7.72 9.10
CA GLY A 57 -11.63 -7.20 9.70
C GLY A 57 -12.45 -6.33 8.78
N ASP A 58 -13.77 -6.49 8.90
CA ASP A 58 -14.81 -5.73 8.22
C ASP A 58 -14.70 -4.22 8.47
N LEU A 59 -15.00 -3.43 7.45
CA LEU A 59 -15.26 -2.01 7.57
C LEU A 59 -16.71 -1.71 7.20
N PRO A 60 -17.33 -0.69 7.84
CA PRO A 60 -18.66 -0.24 7.46
C PRO A 60 -18.77 0.08 5.97
N ASP A 61 -19.83 -0.44 5.34
CA ASP A 61 -20.21 -0.12 3.97
C ASP A 61 -20.27 1.38 3.71
N MET A 62 -19.65 1.81 2.60
CA MET A 62 -19.73 3.19 2.15
C MET A 62 -20.86 3.36 1.11
N LEU A 63 -21.84 4.18 1.46
CA LEU A 63 -22.95 4.55 0.59
C LEU A 63 -22.75 5.95 0.01
N MET A 64 -22.77 6.05 -1.32
CA MET A 64 -22.63 7.33 -2.02
C MET A 64 -23.69 7.45 -3.13
N PRO A 65 -24.30 8.64 -3.33
CA PRO A 65 -25.26 8.84 -4.41
C PRO A 65 -24.67 8.48 -5.78
N GLY A 66 -25.36 7.62 -6.53
CA GLY A 66 -24.95 7.24 -7.89
C GLY A 66 -23.77 6.26 -7.98
N VAL A 67 -23.25 5.77 -6.84
CA VAL A 67 -22.19 4.77 -6.79
C VAL A 67 -22.74 3.50 -6.13
N ARG A 68 -22.38 2.32 -6.66
CA ARG A 68 -22.73 1.05 -5.98
C ARG A 68 -22.11 1.06 -4.57
N PRO A 69 -22.80 0.52 -3.54
CA PRO A 69 -22.22 0.34 -2.21
C PRO A 69 -20.80 -0.23 -2.29
N ILE A 70 -19.92 0.31 -1.47
CA ILE A 70 -18.55 -0.17 -1.35
C ILE A 70 -18.44 -0.87 -0.01
N ASP A 71 -18.42 -2.18 -0.09
CA ASP A 71 -17.92 -3.07 0.95
C ASP A 71 -16.39 -2.89 1.00
N ASP A 72 -15.88 -2.50 2.17
CA ASP A 72 -14.46 -2.24 2.45
C ASP A 72 -13.71 -1.27 1.52
N LEU A 73 -13.06 -1.77 0.47
CA LEU A 73 -12.28 -0.98 -0.46
C LEU A 73 -12.61 -1.34 -1.91
N ARG A 74 -12.88 -0.31 -2.73
CA ARG A 74 -12.91 -0.40 -4.19
C ARG A 74 -11.70 0.31 -4.79
N ILE A 75 -11.05 -0.32 -5.75
CA ILE A 75 -9.92 0.22 -6.51
C ILE A 75 -10.29 0.28 -7.99
N LEU A 76 -10.18 1.47 -8.57
CA LEU A 76 -10.29 1.68 -10.02
C LEU A 76 -8.91 1.51 -10.66
N ALA A 77 -8.73 0.47 -11.50
CA ALA A 77 -7.43 0.13 -12.09
C ALA A 77 -7.43 0.27 -13.61
N TRP A 78 -6.42 0.93 -14.20
CA TRP A 78 -6.25 1.00 -15.66
C TRP A 78 -4.80 1.16 -16.09
N GLY A 79 -4.51 0.82 -17.35
CA GLY A 79 -3.27 1.20 -18.03
C GLY A 79 -3.48 2.47 -18.85
N MET A 80 -2.54 3.41 -18.78
CA MET A 80 -2.53 4.58 -19.66
C MET A 80 -1.10 4.91 -20.09
N ARG A 81 -0.93 5.80 -21.07
CA ARG A 81 0.40 6.37 -21.36
C ARG A 81 0.68 7.48 -20.35
N VAL A 82 1.82 7.45 -19.69
CA VAL A 82 2.24 8.47 -18.72
C VAL A 82 3.41 9.25 -19.27
N ASP A 83 4.60 8.65 -19.31
CA ASP A 83 5.85 9.23 -19.78
C ASP A 83 6.64 8.31 -20.75
N GLY A 84 6.20 7.08 -20.94
CA GLY A 84 6.83 6.09 -21.82
C GLY A 84 7.61 5.05 -21.02
N PRO A 85 8.59 4.37 -21.63
CA PRO A 85 9.42 3.41 -20.89
C PRO A 85 10.31 4.13 -19.86
N GLN A 86 10.40 3.56 -18.66
CA GLN A 86 11.11 4.09 -17.49
C GLN A 86 10.48 5.37 -16.93
N GLY A 87 10.90 5.73 -15.71
CA GLY A 87 10.29 6.86 -15.00
C GLY A 87 9.12 6.39 -14.16
N VAL A 88 7.90 6.82 -14.49
CA VAL A 88 6.69 6.51 -13.72
C VAL A 88 6.13 5.14 -14.10
N LEU A 89 6.41 4.13 -13.27
CA LEU A 89 5.88 2.77 -13.47
C LEU A 89 4.36 2.70 -13.23
N GLY A 90 3.90 3.38 -12.18
CA GLY A 90 2.51 3.44 -11.77
C GLY A 90 2.30 4.43 -10.64
N ALA A 91 1.04 4.64 -10.27
CA ALA A 91 0.66 5.46 -9.13
C ALA A 91 -0.70 5.04 -8.58
N ALA A 92 -0.86 5.20 -7.27
CA ALA A 92 -2.10 4.92 -6.58
C ALA A 92 -2.39 5.92 -5.47
N LYS A 93 -3.66 6.30 -5.31
CA LYS A 93 -4.10 7.16 -4.21
C LYS A 93 -5.54 6.88 -3.78
N PRO A 94 -5.86 7.17 -2.51
CA PRO A 94 -7.24 7.29 -2.07
C PRO A 94 -7.96 8.42 -2.81
N LEU A 95 -9.17 8.13 -3.30
CA LEU A 95 -10.08 9.09 -3.94
C LEU A 95 -11.19 9.54 -2.99
N VAL A 96 -11.73 8.60 -2.20
CA VAL A 96 -12.76 8.86 -1.20
C VAL A 96 -12.35 8.21 0.11
N MET A 97 -12.35 9.01 1.18
CA MET A 97 -12.17 8.54 2.54
C MET A 97 -13.52 8.31 3.22
N ARG A 98 -13.56 7.36 4.15
CA ARG A 98 -14.67 7.23 5.11
C ARG A 98 -14.77 8.49 5.98
N PRO A 99 -15.99 8.91 6.35
CA PRO A 99 -16.17 10.11 7.15
C PRO A 99 -15.52 9.98 8.52
N ALA A 100 -15.13 11.09 9.14
CA ALA A 100 -14.51 11.10 10.46
C ALA A 100 -15.39 10.46 11.56
N SER A 101 -16.71 10.39 11.35
CA SER A 101 -17.68 9.74 12.24
C SER A 101 -17.70 8.21 12.15
N ALA A 102 -17.13 7.61 11.09
CA ALA A 102 -17.19 6.16 10.84
C ALA A 102 -16.20 5.37 11.72
N ARG A 103 -16.31 5.46 13.05
CA ARG A 103 -15.41 4.75 13.96
C ARG A 103 -15.66 3.22 13.91
N PRO A 104 -14.62 2.37 13.96
CA PRO A 104 -13.19 2.72 14.06
C PRO A 104 -12.55 3.11 12.71
N SER A 105 -13.21 2.84 11.59
CA SER A 105 -12.73 3.07 10.21
C SER A 105 -12.59 4.54 9.75
N SER A 106 -12.64 5.50 10.67
CA SER A 106 -12.66 6.93 10.36
C SER A 106 -11.46 7.30 9.50
N LEU A 107 -11.66 8.00 8.38
CA LEU A 107 -10.59 8.44 7.47
C LEU A 107 -9.78 7.29 6.83
N LEU A 108 -10.29 6.06 6.81
CA LEU A 108 -9.76 5.00 5.95
C LEU A 108 -10.27 5.16 4.52
N PRO A 109 -9.48 4.80 3.49
CA PRO A 109 -9.96 4.80 2.11
C PRO A 109 -11.18 3.89 1.91
N ALA A 110 -12.12 4.35 1.09
CA ALA A 110 -13.25 3.56 0.60
C ALA A 110 -13.16 3.34 -0.92
N LEU A 111 -12.77 4.38 -1.65
CA LEU A 111 -12.54 4.31 -3.08
C LEU A 111 -11.13 4.84 -3.35
N SER A 112 -10.35 4.09 -4.10
CA SER A 112 -9.01 4.46 -4.53
C SER A 112 -8.88 4.25 -6.03
N TYR A 113 -7.83 4.81 -6.62
CA TYR A 113 -7.47 4.54 -8.00
C TYR A 113 -6.03 4.08 -8.11
N MET A 114 -5.75 3.33 -9.17
CA MET A 114 -4.41 2.86 -9.55
C MET A 114 -4.27 2.97 -11.07
N TYR A 115 -3.18 3.55 -11.55
CA TYR A 115 -2.83 3.50 -12.96
C TYR A 115 -1.38 3.12 -13.17
N PHE A 116 -1.09 2.51 -14.32
CA PHE A 116 0.24 2.07 -14.70
C PHE A 116 0.59 2.55 -16.10
N ASP A 117 1.87 2.88 -16.33
CA ASP A 117 2.33 3.23 -17.68
C ASP A 117 2.39 1.98 -18.55
N VAL A 118 1.60 1.97 -19.62
CA VAL A 118 1.62 0.91 -20.63
C VAL A 118 2.98 0.77 -21.33
N GLY A 119 3.86 1.78 -21.25
CA GLY A 119 5.25 1.72 -21.70
C GLY A 119 6.13 0.77 -20.88
N ASP A 120 5.77 0.51 -19.62
CA ASP A 120 6.57 -0.29 -18.69
C ASP A 120 5.96 -1.65 -18.36
N LEU A 121 4.65 -1.82 -18.56
CA LEU A 121 3.92 -3.03 -18.18
C LEU A 121 4.53 -4.33 -18.73
N ASP A 122 4.88 -4.38 -20.03
CA ASP A 122 5.44 -5.58 -20.64
C ASP A 122 6.84 -5.90 -20.09
N THR A 123 7.65 -4.88 -19.79
CA THR A 123 8.98 -5.04 -19.18
C THR A 123 8.88 -5.54 -17.75
N MET A 124 7.98 -4.96 -16.96
CA MET A 124 7.73 -5.38 -15.58
C MET A 124 7.14 -6.80 -15.51
N GLU A 125 6.30 -7.17 -16.48
CA GLU A 125 5.77 -8.53 -16.59
C GLU A 125 6.91 -9.50 -16.91
N ALA A 126 7.75 -9.18 -17.90
CA ALA A 126 8.83 -10.04 -18.35
C ALA A 126 9.94 -10.23 -17.30
N ASN A 127 10.24 -9.22 -16.50
CA ASN A 127 11.27 -9.28 -15.46
C ASN A 127 10.75 -9.69 -14.08
N GLY A 128 9.43 -9.91 -13.93
CA GLY A 128 8.78 -10.35 -12.71
C GLY A 128 8.48 -9.26 -11.68
N SER A 129 8.84 -7.99 -11.91
CA SER A 129 8.61 -6.91 -10.94
C SER A 129 7.16 -6.45 -10.87
N LEU A 130 6.35 -6.70 -11.91
CA LEU A 130 4.99 -6.14 -12.04
C LEU A 130 4.13 -6.39 -10.81
N ARG A 131 4.10 -7.63 -10.32
CA ARG A 131 3.25 -7.99 -9.17
C ARG A 131 3.68 -7.22 -7.90
N HIS A 132 4.97 -7.05 -7.69
CA HIS A 132 5.50 -6.36 -6.51
C HIS A 132 5.22 -4.86 -6.57
N VAL A 133 5.41 -4.22 -7.72
CA VAL A 133 5.05 -2.80 -7.91
C VAL A 133 3.55 -2.59 -7.76
N ILE A 134 2.69 -3.47 -8.29
CA ILE A 134 1.25 -3.40 -8.05
C ILE A 134 0.92 -3.57 -6.56
N THR A 135 1.60 -4.49 -5.86
CA THR A 135 1.37 -4.70 -4.42
C THR A 135 1.75 -3.45 -3.63
N HIS A 136 2.87 -2.81 -3.96
CA HIS A 136 3.29 -1.52 -3.40
C HIS A 136 2.25 -0.43 -3.61
N GLU A 137 1.84 -0.20 -4.85
CA GLU A 137 0.86 0.83 -5.20
C GLU A 137 -0.51 0.55 -4.53
N MET A 138 -0.90 -0.71 -4.40
CA MET A 138 -2.11 -1.08 -3.67
C MET A 138 -2.00 -0.76 -2.16
N GLY A 139 -0.79 -0.76 -1.60
CA GLY A 139 -0.52 -0.25 -0.26
C GLY A 139 -0.85 1.25 -0.12
N HIS A 140 -0.47 2.08 -1.10
CA HIS A 140 -0.89 3.48 -1.14
C HIS A 140 -2.41 3.62 -1.29
N ALA A 141 -3.05 2.79 -2.10
CA ALA A 141 -4.51 2.75 -2.22
C ALA A 141 -5.22 2.40 -0.91
N LEU A 142 -4.57 1.60 -0.04
CA LEU A 142 -5.02 1.27 1.33
C LEU A 142 -4.71 2.39 2.35
N GLY A 143 -4.00 3.44 1.95
CA GLY A 143 -3.71 4.59 2.81
C GLY A 143 -2.33 4.55 3.48
N LEU A 144 -1.42 3.67 3.04
CA LEU A 144 -0.01 3.78 3.42
C LEU A 144 0.63 4.93 2.65
N GLY A 145 0.49 6.16 3.13
CA GLY A 145 1.11 7.32 2.49
C GLY A 145 0.78 8.63 3.19
N ALA A 146 1.50 9.69 2.83
CA ALA A 146 1.48 10.96 3.56
C ALA A 146 0.07 11.55 3.71
N THR A 147 -0.81 11.39 2.71
CA THR A 147 -2.20 11.91 2.77
C THR A 147 -2.94 11.37 3.99
N VAL A 148 -2.99 10.05 4.18
CA VAL A 148 -3.74 9.44 5.28
C VAL A 148 -2.99 9.59 6.60
N TRP A 149 -1.66 9.50 6.58
CA TRP A 149 -0.84 9.68 7.78
C TRP A 149 -0.99 11.07 8.38
N GLN A 150 -1.06 12.14 7.56
CA GLN A 150 -1.36 13.49 8.05
C GLN A 150 -2.78 13.61 8.61
N LEU A 151 -3.78 13.10 7.89
CA LEU A 151 -5.18 13.15 8.31
C LEU A 151 -5.41 12.45 9.66
N LYS A 152 -4.66 11.38 9.92
CA LYS A 152 -4.71 10.62 11.17
C LYS A 152 -3.71 11.09 12.23
N ASN A 153 -2.93 12.14 11.95
CA ASN A 153 -1.90 12.67 12.85
C ASN A 153 -0.87 11.60 13.28
N LEU A 154 -0.45 10.77 12.33
CA LEU A 154 0.52 9.68 12.49
C LEU A 154 1.90 10.01 11.90
N MET A 155 2.18 11.29 11.64
CA MET A 155 3.46 11.74 11.10
C MET A 155 3.91 13.03 11.77
N ARG A 156 5.24 13.18 11.90
CA ARG A 156 5.89 14.42 12.34
C ARG A 156 7.03 14.78 11.40
N GLY A 157 7.28 16.09 11.24
CA GLY A 157 8.40 16.58 10.44
C GLY A 157 8.15 16.48 8.93
N PHE A 158 6.89 16.59 8.50
CA PHE A 158 6.53 16.67 7.08
C PHE A 158 7.37 17.73 6.35
N ASP A 159 7.92 17.36 5.19
CA ASP A 159 8.80 18.20 4.38
C ASP A 159 10.07 18.71 5.08
N THR A 160 10.47 18.08 6.19
CA THR A 160 11.77 18.31 6.84
C THR A 160 12.78 17.24 6.44
N ASP A 161 14.06 17.42 6.78
CA ASP A 161 15.11 16.44 6.47
C ASP A 161 14.92 15.12 7.22
N ASN A 162 14.10 15.10 8.28
CA ASN A 162 13.83 13.91 9.07
C ASN A 162 12.33 13.75 9.39
N PRO A 163 11.49 13.47 8.37
CA PRO A 163 10.11 13.07 8.58
C PRO A 163 10.07 11.67 9.21
N VAL A 164 9.09 11.46 10.08
CA VAL A 164 8.91 10.19 10.78
C VAL A 164 7.44 9.82 10.94
N PHE A 165 7.13 8.53 10.87
CA PHE A 165 5.83 7.96 11.22
C PHE A 165 5.79 7.68 12.72
N THR A 166 4.65 7.97 13.35
CA THR A 166 4.50 8.02 14.81
C THR A 166 3.43 7.06 15.35
N GLY A 167 2.97 6.10 14.54
CA GLY A 167 2.09 5.03 14.98
C GLY A 167 2.77 4.13 16.03
N ALA A 168 2.05 3.82 17.10
CA ALA A 168 2.63 3.16 18.27
C ALA A 168 3.02 1.71 17.98
N THR A 169 2.22 1.01 17.18
CA THR A 169 2.49 -0.38 16.82
C THR A 169 3.70 -0.46 15.87
N ALA A 170 3.77 0.41 14.87
CA ALA A 170 4.89 0.45 13.94
C ALA A 170 6.21 0.81 14.63
N ILE A 171 6.17 1.72 15.61
CA ILE A 171 7.31 2.06 16.47
C ILE A 171 7.84 0.82 17.21
N GLU A 172 6.95 -0.02 17.73
CA GLU A 172 7.33 -1.23 18.45
C GLU A 172 7.92 -2.30 17.52
N GLU A 173 7.37 -2.50 16.32
CA GLU A 173 7.96 -3.40 15.33
C GLU A 173 9.32 -2.88 14.83
N TYR A 174 9.47 -1.57 14.63
CA TYR A 174 10.75 -0.97 14.28
C TYR A 174 11.80 -1.13 15.39
N ARG A 175 11.40 -0.98 16.66
CA ARG A 175 12.27 -1.26 17.81
C ARG A 175 12.80 -2.69 17.77
N ARG A 176 11.94 -3.68 17.47
CA ARG A 176 12.32 -5.10 17.34
C ARG A 176 13.25 -5.34 16.16
N LEU A 177 12.97 -4.75 15.00
CA LEU A 177 13.82 -4.83 13.81
C LEU A 177 15.24 -4.31 14.07
N ARG A 178 15.38 -3.27 14.91
CA ARG A 178 16.68 -2.74 15.33
C ARG A 178 17.37 -3.54 16.42
N GLY A 179 16.71 -4.55 17.01
CA GLY A 179 17.20 -5.22 18.22
C GLY A 179 17.46 -4.26 19.39
N SER A 180 16.74 -3.13 19.43
CA SER A 180 16.97 -2.05 20.39
C SER A 180 16.01 -2.13 21.58
N GLU A 181 16.43 -1.64 22.75
CA GLU A 181 15.54 -1.44 23.90
C GLU A 181 14.76 -0.13 23.79
N VAL A 182 15.17 0.79 22.92
CA VAL A 182 14.58 2.13 22.80
C VAL A 182 13.62 2.19 21.62
N ALA A 183 12.37 2.55 21.93
CA ALA A 183 11.35 2.85 20.93
C ALA A 183 11.60 4.22 20.29
N GLU A 184 11.65 4.26 18.96
CA GLU A 184 11.78 5.51 18.19
C GLU A 184 10.77 5.54 17.03
N PRO A 185 10.34 6.75 16.61
CA PRO A 185 9.56 6.94 15.39
C PRO A 185 10.22 6.31 14.16
N VAL A 186 9.41 5.80 13.25
CA VAL A 186 9.87 5.10 12.05
C VAL A 186 10.31 6.13 11.00
N PRO A 187 11.56 6.07 10.48
CA PRO A 187 12.03 7.02 9.48
C PRO A 187 11.23 6.95 8.18
N LEU A 188 10.73 8.10 7.73
CA LEU A 188 10.12 8.25 6.41
C LEU A 188 11.15 8.73 5.39
N ALA A 189 10.86 8.47 4.11
CA ALA A 189 11.62 9.00 3.00
C ALA A 189 11.71 10.53 3.07
N ASN A 190 12.93 11.05 3.08
CA ASN A 190 13.25 12.47 3.20
C ASN A 190 13.80 13.09 1.91
N VAL A 191 13.95 12.26 0.87
CA VAL A 191 14.41 12.62 -0.47
C VAL A 191 13.41 12.13 -1.51
N GLY A 192 13.60 12.55 -2.76
CA GLY A 192 12.70 12.26 -3.86
C GLY A 192 11.70 13.39 -4.10
N GLN A 193 10.87 13.22 -5.14
CA GLN A 193 9.88 14.22 -5.52
C GLN A 193 8.66 14.16 -4.59
N ALA A 194 7.65 15.02 -4.82
CA ALA A 194 6.48 15.16 -3.93
C ALA A 194 5.73 13.84 -3.66
N GLY A 195 5.79 12.85 -4.57
CA GLY A 195 5.18 11.52 -4.37
C GLY A 195 6.06 10.51 -3.65
N SER A 196 7.38 10.70 -3.62
CA SER A 196 8.29 9.79 -2.92
C SER A 196 8.53 10.25 -1.48
N ARG A 197 8.78 11.54 -1.27
CA ARG A 197 9.05 12.08 0.07
C ARG A 197 7.82 11.98 0.97
N ASN A 198 8.04 11.65 2.24
CA ASN A 198 7.01 11.52 3.29
C ASN A 198 5.98 10.38 3.10
N SER A 199 5.91 9.74 1.93
CA SER A 199 4.90 8.70 1.62
C SER A 199 5.44 7.27 1.65
N HIS A 200 6.74 7.11 1.92
CA HIS A 200 7.44 5.83 1.90
C HIS A 200 8.28 5.65 3.15
N TRP A 201 8.65 4.40 3.44
CA TRP A 201 9.75 4.13 4.35
C TRP A 201 11.05 4.67 3.81
N ARG A 202 11.95 5.07 4.72
CA ARG A 202 13.24 5.61 4.32
C ARG A 202 14.10 4.54 3.65
N GLU A 203 14.32 4.69 2.36
CA GLU A 203 15.21 3.84 1.55
C GLU A 203 16.53 3.51 2.25
N SER A 204 17.26 4.52 2.76
CA SER A 204 18.56 4.33 3.39
C SER A 204 18.54 3.55 4.71
N VAL A 205 17.35 3.21 5.22
CA VAL A 205 17.15 2.45 6.46
C VAL A 205 16.51 1.09 6.15
N PHE A 206 15.56 1.06 5.21
CA PHE A 206 14.72 -0.12 4.98
C PHE A 206 15.03 -0.85 3.67
N ASP A 207 15.72 -0.22 2.72
CA ASP A 207 16.20 -0.83 1.47
C ASP A 207 15.10 -1.66 0.77
N THR A 208 15.13 -2.98 0.93
CA THR A 208 14.26 -3.92 0.23
C THR A 208 12.83 -4.05 0.76
N GLU A 209 12.42 -3.30 1.79
CA GLU A 209 11.04 -3.39 2.30
C GLU A 209 10.01 -2.91 1.26
N LEU A 210 8.87 -3.60 1.13
CA LEU A 210 7.84 -3.31 0.12
C LEU A 210 7.51 -1.83 -0.09
N MET A 211 7.38 -1.03 0.97
CA MET A 211 6.93 0.36 0.91
C MET A 211 8.08 1.37 0.91
N THR A 212 9.29 0.97 0.52
CA THR A 212 10.37 1.89 0.16
C THR A 212 10.15 2.46 -1.25
N PRO A 213 10.67 3.66 -1.59
CA PRO A 213 10.38 4.30 -2.88
C PRO A 213 11.03 3.62 -4.09
N ARG A 214 11.87 2.59 -3.88
CA ARG A 214 12.56 1.85 -4.95
C ARG A 214 11.97 0.46 -5.11
N ALA A 215 11.78 0.06 -6.37
CA ALA A 215 11.31 -1.28 -6.68
C ALA A 215 12.48 -2.27 -6.58
N ASP A 216 12.36 -3.22 -5.64
CA ASP A 216 13.23 -4.40 -5.58
C ASP A 216 12.58 -5.62 -6.28
N PRO A 217 13.37 -6.64 -6.67
CA PRO A 217 12.84 -7.82 -7.36
C PRO A 217 11.82 -8.61 -6.54
N GLU A 218 12.03 -8.75 -5.23
CA GLU A 218 11.18 -9.52 -4.31
C GLU A 218 11.12 -8.84 -2.93
N PRO A 219 10.48 -7.67 -2.81
CA PRO A 219 10.48 -6.93 -1.57
C PRO A 219 9.50 -7.56 -0.55
N PRO A 220 9.94 -7.89 0.68
CA PRO A 220 9.04 -8.43 1.70
C PRO A 220 8.02 -7.38 2.18
N LEU A 221 6.77 -7.83 2.34
CA LEU A 221 5.78 -7.09 3.13
C LEU A 221 6.06 -7.34 4.62
N SER A 222 6.83 -6.47 5.26
CA SER A 222 7.29 -6.69 6.62
C SER A 222 6.19 -6.48 7.67
N ARG A 223 6.44 -6.98 8.87
CA ARG A 223 5.62 -6.67 10.06
C ARG A 223 5.51 -5.18 10.35
N LEU A 224 6.50 -4.37 9.94
CA LEU A 224 6.46 -2.91 10.08
C LEU A 224 5.32 -2.31 9.27
N THR A 225 5.19 -2.71 8.00
CA THR A 225 4.11 -2.26 7.12
C THR A 225 2.75 -2.74 7.59
N VAL A 226 2.65 -3.99 8.06
CA VAL A 226 1.43 -4.52 8.68
C VAL A 226 1.04 -3.73 9.94
N ALA A 227 2.01 -3.38 10.79
CA ALA A 227 1.76 -2.55 11.96
C ALA A 227 1.29 -1.14 11.61
N ALA A 228 1.83 -0.54 10.54
CA ALA A 228 1.37 0.76 10.08
C ALA A 228 -0.12 0.73 9.68
N LEU A 229 -0.59 -0.34 8.99
CA LEU A 229 -2.02 -0.53 8.71
C LEU A 229 -2.86 -0.62 9.99
N GLN A 230 -2.37 -1.31 11.01
CA GLN A 230 -3.06 -1.35 12.31
C GLN A 230 -3.14 0.03 12.95
N ASP A 231 -2.06 0.82 12.91
CA ASP A 231 -2.05 2.20 13.39
C ASP A 231 -3.02 3.11 12.59
N LEU A 232 -3.29 2.81 11.31
CA LEU A 232 -4.36 3.47 10.55
C LEU A 232 -5.76 3.10 11.06
N GLY A 233 -5.92 1.95 11.72
CA GLY A 233 -7.20 1.46 12.24
C GLY A 233 -7.76 0.24 11.52
N TYR A 234 -6.98 -0.43 10.67
CA TYR A 234 -7.34 -1.74 10.14
C TYR A 234 -7.16 -2.83 11.21
N GLN A 235 -7.99 -3.87 11.18
CA GLN A 235 -7.73 -5.11 11.91
C GLN A 235 -6.90 -6.04 11.02
N VAL A 236 -5.69 -6.37 11.48
CA VAL A 236 -4.67 -7.01 10.66
C VAL A 236 -4.22 -8.35 11.22
N ASP A 237 -3.72 -9.19 10.32
CA ASP A 237 -3.04 -10.44 10.56
C ASP A 237 -1.51 -10.25 10.46
N PHE A 238 -0.85 -10.27 11.60
CA PHE A 238 0.60 -10.17 11.70
C PHE A 238 1.36 -11.44 11.28
N GLU A 239 0.70 -12.59 11.20
CA GLU A 239 1.28 -13.85 10.71
C GLU A 239 1.33 -13.87 9.17
N ALA A 240 0.56 -12.99 8.50
CA ALA A 240 0.62 -12.80 7.06
C ALA A 240 1.77 -11.89 6.60
N ALA A 241 2.60 -11.38 7.52
CA ALA A 241 3.80 -10.62 7.17
C ALA A 241 4.92 -11.55 6.70
N ASP A 242 5.72 -11.07 5.75
CA ASP A 242 6.93 -11.76 5.31
C ASP A 242 8.06 -11.55 6.33
N PRO A 243 8.96 -12.54 6.50
CA PRO A 243 10.20 -12.35 7.25
C PRO A 243 11.01 -11.19 6.67
N TYR A 244 11.50 -10.30 7.54
CA TYR A 244 12.29 -9.16 7.16
C TYR A 244 13.27 -8.78 8.26
N VAL A 245 14.46 -8.33 7.86
CA VAL A 245 15.50 -7.78 8.73
C VAL A 245 16.01 -6.50 8.11
N LEU A 246 16.49 -5.57 8.93
CA LEU A 246 17.16 -4.37 8.40
C LEU A 246 18.44 -4.76 7.65
N PRO A 247 18.80 -4.01 6.59
CA PRO A 247 20.06 -4.22 5.90
C PRO A 247 21.25 -4.01 6.86
N GLU A 248 22.26 -4.87 6.77
CA GLU A 248 23.46 -4.80 7.62
C GLU A 248 24.36 -3.60 7.28
N GLU A 249 24.30 -3.13 6.02
CA GLU A 249 25.03 -1.97 5.52
C GLU A 249 24.07 -1.00 4.78
N PRO A 250 24.39 0.31 4.69
CA PRO A 250 23.58 1.24 3.91
C PRO A 250 23.43 0.76 2.46
N PRO A 251 22.24 0.92 1.83
CA PRO A 251 22.03 0.44 0.49
C PRO A 251 22.99 1.09 -0.52
N ASP A 252 23.46 0.27 -1.46
CA ASP A 252 24.35 0.69 -2.52
C ASP A 252 23.70 1.79 -3.37
N ALA A 253 24.44 2.87 -3.62
CA ALA A 253 23.93 4.04 -4.34
C ALA A 253 23.53 3.70 -5.80
N ASP A 254 24.05 2.58 -6.32
CA ASP A 254 23.89 2.12 -7.70
C ASP A 254 22.76 1.10 -7.91
N LYS A 255 21.95 0.77 -6.87
CA LYS A 255 20.75 -0.06 -7.05
C LYS A 255 19.77 0.65 -7.99
N ALA A 256 19.27 -0.11 -8.97
CA ALA A 256 18.59 0.36 -10.17
C ALA A 256 17.60 1.51 -9.94
N THR A 257 17.68 2.51 -10.82
CA THR A 257 17.05 3.84 -10.74
C THR A 257 15.55 3.82 -11.04
N PHE A 258 14.76 3.09 -10.24
CA PHE A 258 13.30 3.12 -10.36
C PHE A 258 12.71 3.83 -9.14
N THR A 259 12.07 4.97 -9.39
CA THR A 259 11.35 5.75 -8.36
C THR A 259 9.86 5.57 -8.58
N CYS A 260 9.12 5.10 -7.57
CA CYS A 260 7.67 5.26 -7.54
C CYS A 260 7.32 6.77 -7.64
N ALA A 261 6.31 7.06 -8.45
CA ALA A 261 6.08 8.31 -9.16
C ALA A 261 5.80 9.56 -8.30
N VAL A 262 5.71 10.70 -9.00
CA VAL A 262 5.42 12.05 -8.48
C VAL A 262 3.95 12.27 -8.16
N ASP A 263 3.68 12.77 -6.95
CA ASP A 263 2.45 13.49 -6.63
C ASP A 263 2.36 14.74 -7.50
N HIS A 264 1.42 14.76 -8.44
CA HIS A 264 0.83 15.98 -8.95
C HIS A 264 -0.41 16.31 -8.12
#